data_AF-A0A071LZ31-F1
#
_entry.id   AF-A0A071LZ31-F1
#
_cell.length_a   1.000
_cell.length_b   1.000
_cell.length_c   1.000
_cell.angle_alpha   90.00
_cell.angle_beta   90.00
_cell.angle_gamma   90.00
#
_symmetry.space_group_name_H-M   'P 1'
#
loop_
_entity.id
_entity.type
_entity.pdbx_description
1 polymer ?
#
loop_
_entity_poly.entity_id
_entity_poly.type
_entity_poly.pdbx_seq_one_letter_code
_entity_poly.pdbx_strand_id
1 'polypeptide(L)'
;MRSRYCAFVLKNADYLINTWHPDCHAEQLRHDLLAGFEQTEWLGLTIFATQKGNHDNEGFVSFVARYRDKQHDSAIIERSRFLNQNGQWYYIDGTRPEFGRNDPCPCGSGKKFKKCCGR
;
A
#
# COMPACT_ATOMS: atom_id res chain seq x y z
N MET A 1 -6.25 5.24 -1.15
CA MET A 1 -4.88 4.72 -1.33
C MET A 1 -3.81 5.78 -1.62
N ARG A 2 -3.90 6.57 -2.71
CA ARG A 2 -2.87 7.59 -3.03
C ARG A 2 -2.58 8.56 -1.87
N SER A 3 -3.63 9.06 -1.21
CA SER A 3 -3.50 9.92 -0.04
C SER A 3 -2.79 9.24 1.14
N ARG A 4 -3.08 7.96 1.41
CA ARG A 4 -2.37 7.16 2.42
C ARG A 4 -0.89 7.01 2.09
N TYR A 5 -0.55 6.74 0.83
CA TYR A 5 0.86 6.74 0.40
C TYR A 5 1.53 8.10 0.65
N CYS A 6 0.89 9.21 0.28
CA CYS A 6 1.42 10.54 0.59
C CYS A 6 1.58 10.76 2.11
N ALA A 7 0.67 10.24 2.93
CA ALA A 7 0.81 10.33 4.39
C ALA A 7 2.02 9.53 4.91
N PHE A 8 2.36 8.38 4.31
CA PHE A 8 3.63 7.70 4.59
C PHE A 8 4.85 8.55 4.19
N VAL A 9 4.83 9.16 3.00
CA VAL A 9 5.92 10.04 2.53
C VAL A 9 6.09 11.27 3.44
N LEU A 10 4.97 11.87 3.85
CA LEU A 10 4.93 13.08 4.69
C LEU A 10 5.01 12.78 6.20
N LYS A 11 5.20 11.51 6.59
CA LYS A 11 5.27 11.07 7.99
C LYS A 11 4.02 11.46 8.82
N ASN A 12 2.85 11.50 8.19
CA ASN A 12 1.59 11.90 8.81
C ASN A 12 0.86 10.67 9.40
N ALA A 13 1.27 10.27 10.61
CA ALA A 13 0.69 9.13 11.33
C ALA A 13 -0.82 9.32 11.59
N ASP A 14 -1.25 10.53 11.94
CA ASP A 14 -2.67 10.80 12.25
C ASP A 14 -3.56 10.56 11.05
N TYR A 15 -3.16 10.98 9.85
CA TYR A 15 -3.92 10.70 8.63
C TYR A 15 -4.02 9.20 8.38
N LEU A 16 -2.93 8.47 8.58
CA LEU A 16 -2.93 7.03 8.38
C LEU A 16 -3.91 6.36 9.35
N ILE A 17 -3.79 6.65 10.65
CA ILE A 17 -4.65 6.09 11.71
C ILE A 17 -6.13 6.45 11.48
N ASN A 18 -6.43 7.71 11.18
CA ASN A 18 -7.80 8.19 10.94
C ASN A 18 -8.43 7.63 9.65
N THR A 19 -7.63 7.03 8.77
CA THR A 19 -8.09 6.39 7.52
C THR A 19 -7.94 4.87 7.54
N TRP A 20 -7.65 4.27 8.69
CA TRP A 20 -7.94 2.87 8.98
C TRP A 20 -9.37 2.74 9.51
N HIS A 21 -10.00 1.61 9.26
CA HIS A 21 -11.31 1.34 9.82
C HIS A 21 -11.23 1.27 11.35
N PRO A 22 -12.22 1.77 12.10
CA PRO A 22 -12.20 1.78 13.56
C PRO A 22 -11.92 0.40 14.18
N ASP A 23 -12.48 -0.67 13.61
CA ASP A 23 -12.28 -2.05 14.07
C ASP A 23 -10.85 -2.58 13.88
N CYS A 24 -10.01 -1.89 13.09
CA CYS A 24 -8.60 -2.25 12.95
C CYS A 24 -7.75 -1.76 14.14
N HIS A 25 -8.30 -0.93 15.03
CA HIS A 25 -7.62 -0.40 16.22
C HIS A 25 -6.22 0.20 15.94
N ALA A 26 -6.09 0.90 14.81
CA ALA A 26 -4.80 1.31 14.23
C ALA A 26 -3.97 2.28 15.11
N GLU A 27 -4.57 2.91 16.11
CA GLU A 27 -3.85 3.73 17.10
C GLU A 27 -2.76 2.92 17.83
N GLN A 28 -2.98 1.61 18.03
CA GLN A 28 -1.99 0.72 18.65
C GLN A 28 -0.71 0.58 17.81
N LEU A 29 -0.78 0.85 16.50
CA LEU A 29 0.35 0.78 15.56
C LEU A 29 1.14 2.09 15.49
N ARG A 30 0.74 3.15 16.23
CA ARG A 30 1.37 4.48 16.13
C ARG A 30 2.87 4.43 16.36
N HIS A 31 3.30 3.70 17.39
CA HIS A 31 4.73 3.60 17.72
C HIS A 31 5.54 3.02 16.55
N ASP A 32 5.05 1.91 15.97
CA ASP A 32 5.70 1.24 14.85
C ASP A 32 5.68 2.08 13.57
N LEU A 33 4.60 2.81 13.32
CA LEU A 33 4.50 3.75 12.20
C LEU A 33 5.58 4.85 12.31
N LEU A 34 5.69 5.48 13.48
CA LEU A 34 6.67 6.54 13.72
C LEU A 34 8.10 6.01 13.60
N ALA A 35 8.38 4.82 14.15
CA ALA A 35 9.69 4.19 14.02
C ALA A 35 10.04 3.83 12.57
N GLY A 36 9.05 3.42 11.77
CA GLY A 36 9.21 3.07 10.36
C GLY A 36 9.49 4.25 9.45
N PHE A 37 8.94 5.43 9.76
CA PHE A 37 9.15 6.66 8.99
C PHE A 37 10.61 7.11 8.90
N GLU A 38 11.41 6.86 9.94
CA GLU A 38 12.82 7.24 9.95
C GLU A 38 13.71 6.27 9.16
N GLN A 39 13.21 5.06 8.91
CA GLN A 39 13.98 3.99 8.27
C GLN A 39 13.67 3.83 6.77
N THR A 40 12.58 4.44 6.30
CA THR A 40 12.03 4.18 4.96
C THR A 40 12.00 5.44 4.10
N GLU A 41 12.73 5.41 3.00
CA GLU A 41 12.59 6.39 1.92
C GLU A 41 11.62 5.85 0.87
N TRP A 42 10.49 6.53 0.65
CA TRP A 42 9.50 6.14 -0.37
C TRP A 42 9.86 6.69 -1.75
N LEU A 43 10.05 5.80 -2.73
CA LEU A 43 10.56 6.13 -4.06
C LEU A 43 9.46 6.32 -5.12
N GLY A 44 8.26 5.75 -4.89
CA GLY A 44 7.14 5.93 -5.79
C GLY A 44 6.01 4.92 -5.61
N LEU A 45 4.82 5.32 -6.07
CA LEU A 45 3.62 4.50 -6.07
C LEU A 45 3.16 4.22 -7.50
N THR A 46 2.86 2.96 -7.80
CA THR A 46 2.21 2.54 -9.05
C THR A 46 0.92 1.81 -8.71
N ILE A 47 -0.23 2.35 -9.11
CA ILE A 47 -1.51 1.63 -9.03
C ILE A 47 -1.72 0.93 -10.38
N PHE A 48 -1.83 -0.39 -10.37
CA PHE A 48 -1.97 -1.19 -11.59
C PHE A 48 -3.36 -1.81 -11.74
N ALA A 49 -4.17 -1.84 -10.68
CA ALA A 49 -5.58 -2.24 -10.78
C ALA A 49 -6.43 -1.58 -9.70
N THR A 50 -7.72 -1.38 -10.03
CA THR A 50 -8.77 -1.06 -9.07
C THR A 50 -9.99 -1.92 -9.36
N GLN A 51 -10.67 -2.39 -8.33
CA GLN A 51 -11.85 -3.24 -8.49
C GLN A 51 -12.91 -2.85 -7.46
N LYS A 52 -14.19 -2.91 -7.84
CA LYS A 52 -15.28 -2.88 -6.86
C LYS A 52 -15.30 -4.20 -6.09
N GLY A 53 -15.76 -4.15 -4.84
CA GLY A 53 -16.08 -5.34 -4.07
C GLY A 53 -17.47 -5.87 -4.41
N ASN A 54 -17.93 -6.80 -3.57
CA ASN A 54 -19.26 -7.40 -3.74
C ASN A 54 -20.39 -6.47 -3.31
N HIS A 55 -20.06 -5.47 -2.49
CA HIS A 55 -20.98 -4.44 -2.02
C HIS A 55 -20.55 -3.07 -2.57
N ASP A 56 -21.50 -2.16 -2.76
CA ASP A 56 -21.22 -0.82 -3.29
C ASP A 56 -20.28 0.01 -2.41
N ASN A 57 -20.21 -0.34 -1.13
CA ASN A 57 -19.33 0.29 -0.16
C ASN A 57 -17.97 -0.42 -0.02
N GLU A 58 -17.63 -1.38 -0.88
CA GLU A 58 -16.35 -2.09 -0.82
C GLU A 58 -15.54 -1.85 -2.11
N GLY A 59 -14.23 -1.65 -1.95
CA GLY A 59 -13.33 -1.41 -3.08
C GLY A 59 -11.94 -1.97 -2.83
N PHE A 60 -11.25 -2.28 -3.91
CA PHE A 60 -9.90 -2.83 -3.90
C PHE A 60 -8.96 -1.99 -4.75
N VAL A 61 -7.74 -1.80 -4.26
CA VAL A 61 -6.67 -1.12 -5.00
C VAL A 61 -5.43 -2.01 -4.98
N SER A 62 -4.95 -2.40 -6.15
CA SER A 62 -3.69 -3.13 -6.29
C SER A 62 -2.58 -2.21 -6.75
N PHE A 63 -1.47 -2.21 -6.01
CA PHE A 63 -0.38 -1.28 -6.20
C PHE A 63 0.98 -1.89 -5.93
N VAL A 64 2.00 -1.19 -6.42
CA VAL A 64 3.40 -1.36 -6.03
C VAL A 64 3.88 -0.06 -5.40
N ALA A 65 4.34 -0.11 -4.15
CA ALA A 65 5.03 1.00 -3.50
C ALA A 65 6.52 0.66 -3.38
N ARG A 66 7.36 1.40 -4.09
CA ARG A 66 8.81 1.24 -4.04
C ARG A 66 9.39 2.07 -2.90
N TYR A 67 10.35 1.49 -2.20
CA TYR A 67 11.01 2.15 -1.09
C TYR A 67 12.47 1.71 -1.01
N ARG A 68 13.25 2.45 -0.22
CA ARG A 68 14.62 2.12 0.15
C ARG A 68 14.72 2.08 1.68
N ASP A 69 15.25 0.98 2.20
CA ASP A 69 15.59 0.78 3.62
C ASP A 69 17.06 0.36 3.72
N LYS A 70 17.85 1.00 4.60
CA LYS A 70 19.26 0.65 4.86
C LYS A 70 20.07 0.31 3.58
N GLN A 71 19.93 1.15 2.55
CA GLN A 71 20.55 1.02 1.21
C GLN A 71 20.02 -0.08 0.28
N HIS A 72 18.94 -0.76 0.64
CA HIS A 72 18.29 -1.79 -0.18
C HIS A 72 17.00 -1.25 -0.79
N ASP A 73 16.96 -1.23 -2.13
CA ASP A 73 15.74 -0.93 -2.88
C ASP A 73 14.81 -2.15 -2.85
N SER A 74 13.58 -1.93 -2.42
CA SER A 74 12.55 -2.96 -2.33
C SER A 74 11.19 -2.42 -2.76
N ALA A 75 10.18 -3.28 -2.78
CA ALA A 75 8.82 -2.93 -3.15
C ALA A 75 7.78 -3.70 -2.34
N ILE A 76 6.78 -2.99 -1.86
CA ILE A 76 5.52 -3.57 -1.38
C ILE A 76 4.63 -3.79 -2.58
N ILE A 77 4.09 -4.99 -2.71
CA ILE A 77 3.10 -5.34 -3.73
C ILE A 77 1.88 -5.85 -3.00
N GLU A 78 0.78 -5.12 -3.13
CA GLU A 78 -0.40 -5.36 -2.31
C GLU A 78 -1.67 -5.07 -3.09
N ARG A 79 -2.73 -5.83 -2.78
CA ARG A 79 -4.13 -5.53 -3.06
C ARG A 79 -4.80 -5.17 -1.73
N SER A 80 -4.95 -3.87 -1.46
CA SER A 80 -5.65 -3.38 -0.28
C SER A 80 -7.16 -3.42 -0.49
N ARG A 81 -7.88 -3.71 0.58
CA ARG A 81 -9.33 -3.59 0.69
C ARG A 81 -9.71 -2.32 1.44
N PHE A 82 -10.73 -1.64 0.94
CA PHE A 82 -11.30 -0.45 1.54
C PHE A 82 -12.81 -0.59 1.72
N LEU A 83 -13.33 -0.02 2.80
CA LEU A 83 -14.76 0.14 3.03
C LEU A 83 -15.14 1.62 3.05
N ASN A 84 -16.24 1.97 2.39
CA ASN A 84 -16.86 3.29 2.47
C ASN A 84 -17.90 3.27 3.58
N GLN A 85 -17.81 4.23 4.51
CA GLN A 85 -18.83 4.49 5.52
C GLN A 85 -19.10 5.98 5.53
N ASN A 86 -20.37 6.35 5.31
CA ASN A 86 -20.84 7.74 5.32
C ASN A 86 -20.02 8.68 4.42
N GLY A 87 -19.59 8.18 3.24
CA GLY A 87 -18.81 8.96 2.28
C GLY A 87 -17.29 8.95 2.50
N GLN A 88 -16.80 8.37 3.59
CA GLN A 88 -15.38 8.23 3.88
C GLN A 88 -14.88 6.82 3.62
N TRP A 89 -13.72 6.70 2.95
CA TRP A 89 -13.06 5.42 2.68
C TRP A 89 -12.02 5.08 3.75
N TYR A 90 -12.11 3.87 4.29
CA TYR A 90 -11.23 3.32 5.31
C TYR A 90 -10.49 2.11 4.80
N TYR A 91 -9.19 2.02 5.06
CA TYR A 91 -8.41 0.81 4.84
C TYR A 91 -8.79 -0.25 5.88
N ILE A 92 -8.93 -1.51 5.45
CA ILE A 92 -9.19 -2.66 6.32
C ILE A 92 -7.95 -3.54 6.40
N ASP A 93 -7.63 -4.19 5.29
CA ASP A 93 -6.57 -5.18 5.16
C ASP A 93 -5.99 -5.17 3.74
N GLY A 94 -4.95 -5.98 3.55
CA GLY A 94 -4.25 -6.13 2.30
C GLY A 94 -3.80 -7.56 2.09
N THR A 95 -3.82 -8.02 0.84
CA THR A 95 -3.29 -9.31 0.43
C THR A 95 -2.16 -9.10 -0.56
N ARG A 96 -1.20 -10.02 -0.62
CA ARG A 96 -0.13 -9.98 -1.62
C ARG A 96 -0.62 -10.70 -2.89
N PRO A 97 -0.80 -10.00 -4.03
CA PRO A 97 -1.14 -10.66 -5.27
C PRO A 97 0.02 -11.50 -5.78
N GLU A 98 -0.29 -12.64 -6.38
CA GLU A 98 0.68 -13.54 -6.99
C GLU A 98 1.01 -13.13 -8.42
N PHE A 99 2.29 -13.22 -8.79
CA PHE A 99 2.77 -12.95 -10.13
C PHE A 99 3.66 -14.11 -10.58
N GLY A 100 3.45 -14.57 -11.81
CA GLY A 100 4.31 -15.53 -12.45
C GLY A 100 5.73 -14.97 -12.58
N ARG A 101 6.72 -15.84 -12.36
CA ARG A 101 8.16 -15.47 -12.38
C ARG A 101 8.57 -14.69 -13.65
N ASN A 102 7.95 -14.97 -14.79
CA ASN A 102 8.26 -14.35 -16.08
C ASN A 102 7.27 -13.26 -16.52
N ASP A 103 6.23 -12.99 -15.73
CA ASP A 103 5.21 -11.99 -16.08
C ASP A 103 5.81 -10.58 -16.10
N PRO A 104 5.21 -9.63 -16.85
CA PRO A 104 5.56 -8.22 -16.75
C PRO A 104 5.43 -7.74 -15.30
N CYS A 105 6.45 -7.03 -14.81
CA CYS A 105 6.44 -6.54 -13.44
C CYS A 105 5.33 -5.48 -13.25
N PRO A 106 4.47 -5.59 -12.23
CA PRO A 106 3.33 -4.68 -12.02
C PRO A 106 3.74 -3.23 -11.70
N CYS A 107 5.03 -2.97 -11.43
CA CYS A 107 5.53 -1.62 -11.17
C CYS A 107 5.70 -0.76 -12.43
N GLY A 108 5.39 -1.30 -13.62
CA GLY A 108 5.50 -0.57 -14.89
C GLY A 108 6.92 -0.42 -15.42
N SER A 109 7.92 -1.14 -14.89
CA SER A 109 9.31 -1.03 -15.35
C SER A 109 9.60 -1.65 -16.72
N GLY A 110 8.64 -2.36 -17.31
CA GLY A 110 8.83 -3.15 -18.54
C GLY A 110 9.67 -4.43 -18.37
N LYS A 111 10.23 -4.69 -17.17
CA LYS A 111 11.02 -5.88 -16.88
C LYS A 111 10.13 -7.06 -16.47
N LYS A 112 10.64 -8.28 -16.62
CA LYS A 112 10.03 -9.49 -16.02
C LYS A 112 10.07 -9.39 -14.49
N PHE A 113 9.05 -9.95 -13.82
CA PHE A 113 8.88 -9.87 -12.37
C PHE A 113 10.13 -10.29 -11.58
N LYS A 114 10.70 -11.47 -11.89
CA LYS A 114 11.95 -11.99 -11.29
C LYS A 114 13.18 -11.08 -11.44
N LYS A 115 13.15 -10.17 -12.42
CA LYS A 115 14.26 -9.25 -12.71
C LYS A 115 14.00 -7.85 -12.15
N CYS A 116 12.86 -7.64 -11.47
CA CYS A 116 12.41 -6.38 -10.91
C CYS A 116 11.93 -6.55 -9.47
N CYS A 117 10.62 -6.40 -9.18
CA CYS A 117 10.07 -6.40 -7.82
C CYS A 117 9.93 -7.80 -7.19
N GLY A 118 10.20 -8.87 -7.93
CA GLY A 118 10.25 -10.24 -7.41
C GLY A 118 11.66 -10.71 -7.08
N ARG A 119 12.60 -9.78 -6.88
CA ARG A 119 13.95 -10.07 -6.37
C ARG A 119 13.94 -10.19 -4.86
#